data_AF-X6DWK9-F1
#
_entry.id   AF-X6DWK9-F1
#
_cell.length_a   1.000
_cell.length_b   1.000
_cell.length_c   1.000
_cell.angle_alpha   90.00
_cell.angle_beta   90.00
_cell.angle_gamma   90.00
#
_symmetry.space_group_name_H-M   'P 1'
#
loop_
_entity.id
_entity.type
_entity.pdbx_description
1 polymer ?
#
loop_
_entity_poly.entity_id
_entity_poly.type
_entity_poly.pdbx_seq_one_letter_code
_entity_poly.pdbx_strand_id
1 'polypeptide(L)'
;MLTVGFGLAPIGGACADTLPGQPGVPYQGMPSLAPIGSRVDHYLPIPKEDVTPAIDPKKGYRSQKLGRGLYMVTDNGYQSMFLVYETGVVVIDAPPGYSAHIRQAITEVTDQPITHVIYSHAHVDHIGGANDLGGHPIIIAQEETLRLLERAKDTRRPLPTVTFKDHYTLKVGSQVLELSYPGSSPHEPGNIFIYAPEQKVLMVVDVIFPGWMPWRRFALAKDIPGYFEQVAYIDTLPFETLVGGHVNRVGTHSDVRTQLEFMNDLKAAAAAALKSTPPGEEMEAEDRGNRWAVYDNYIDRVVVKCVNEVTPKWQSRLAGYDVFIWDQCYAMEQSLRID
;
A
#
# COMPACT_ATOMS: atom_id res chain seq x y z
N MET A 1 -33.19 51.54 54.13
CA MET A 1 -34.13 51.41 52.99
C MET A 1 -33.47 52.12 51.82
N LEU A 2 -33.20 51.55 50.65
CA LEU A 2 -33.57 50.29 50.03
C LEU A 2 -32.43 49.95 49.03
N THR A 3 -31.95 48.71 49.06
CA THR A 3 -31.14 48.10 48.00
C THR A 3 -32.03 47.82 46.79
N VAL A 4 -31.58 48.13 45.57
CA VAL A 4 -32.10 47.53 44.34
C VAL A 4 -30.91 47.17 43.46
N GLY A 5 -30.62 45.88 43.40
CA GLY A 5 -29.72 45.30 42.42
C GLY A 5 -30.47 45.00 41.13
N PHE A 6 -29.84 45.27 39.99
CA PHE A 6 -30.20 44.67 38.71
C PHE A 6 -29.09 43.72 38.32
N GLY A 7 -29.36 42.43 38.48
CA GLY A 7 -28.59 41.37 37.84
C GLY A 7 -28.90 41.37 36.34
N LEU A 8 -27.87 41.55 35.51
CA LEU A 8 -27.91 41.14 34.12
C LEU A 8 -27.43 39.68 34.08
N ALA A 9 -28.37 38.80 33.75
CA ALA A 9 -28.06 37.43 33.34
C ALA A 9 -27.24 37.48 32.03
N PRO A 10 -26.25 36.59 31.83
CA PRO A 10 -25.65 36.44 30.52
C PRO A 10 -26.68 35.79 29.60
N ILE A 11 -27.11 36.54 28.59
CA ILE A 11 -27.95 36.04 27.51
C ILE A 11 -27.05 35.15 26.63
N GLY A 12 -27.52 33.93 26.43
CA GLY A 12 -27.13 32.91 25.43
C GLY A 12 -25.83 33.11 24.68
N GLY A 13 -24.89 32.18 24.88
CA GLY A 13 -23.73 32.04 24.02
C GLY A 13 -24.16 31.88 22.57
N ALA A 14 -23.75 32.82 21.72
CA ALA A 14 -23.76 32.63 20.29
C ALA A 14 -22.87 31.42 19.98
N CYS A 15 -23.43 30.40 19.33
CA CYS A 15 -22.63 29.44 18.58
C CYS A 15 -21.71 30.25 17.68
N ALA A 16 -20.40 29.99 17.72
CA ALA A 16 -19.47 30.68 16.86
C ALA A 16 -19.89 30.48 15.41
N ASP A 17 -20.20 31.57 14.70
CA ASP A 17 -20.58 31.56 13.29
C ASP A 17 -19.41 30.99 12.47
N THR A 18 -19.42 29.69 12.19
CA THR A 18 -18.49 29.11 11.22
C THR A 18 -18.90 29.62 9.85
N LEU A 19 -18.02 30.40 9.21
CA LEU A 19 -18.27 30.87 7.85
C LEU A 19 -18.42 29.68 6.89
N PRO A 20 -19.27 29.78 5.85
CA PRO A 20 -19.40 28.73 4.84
C PRO A 20 -18.03 28.29 4.29
N GLY A 21 -17.78 26.98 4.28
CA GLY A 21 -16.54 26.38 3.78
C GLY A 21 -15.36 26.39 4.75
N GLN A 22 -15.52 26.86 5.99
CA GLN A 22 -14.53 26.68 7.05
C GLN A 22 -14.60 25.27 7.66
N PRO A 23 -13.51 24.74 8.22
CA PRO A 23 -13.54 23.49 8.96
C PRO A 23 -14.56 23.54 10.10
N GLY A 24 -15.44 22.54 10.14
CA GLY A 24 -16.37 22.36 11.26
C GLY A 24 -15.66 21.82 12.51
N VAL A 25 -16.40 21.78 13.61
CA VAL A 25 -15.98 21.01 14.79
C VAL A 25 -16.12 19.50 14.51
N PRO A 26 -15.31 18.63 15.14
CA PRO A 26 -15.47 17.19 15.00
C PRO A 26 -16.89 16.72 15.32
N TYR A 27 -17.37 15.74 14.56
CA TYR A 27 -18.67 15.12 14.77
C TYR A 27 -18.78 14.47 16.16
N GLN A 28 -20.00 14.37 16.68
CA GLN A 28 -20.22 13.62 17.92
C GLN A 28 -19.79 12.16 17.72
N GLY A 29 -18.96 11.65 18.63
CA GLY A 29 -18.45 10.28 18.58
C GLY A 29 -17.37 10.06 17.52
N MET A 30 -16.80 11.09 16.90
CA MET A 30 -15.64 10.95 16.03
C MET A 30 -14.44 10.41 16.82
N PRO A 31 -13.67 9.43 16.29
CA PRO A 31 -12.47 8.94 16.96
C PRO A 31 -11.43 10.04 17.07
N SER A 32 -10.54 9.93 18.06
CA SER A 32 -9.40 10.84 18.26
C SER A 32 -8.33 10.77 17.18
N LEU A 33 -8.44 9.80 16.26
CA LEU A 33 -7.53 9.68 15.12
C LEU A 33 -7.85 10.77 14.10
N ALA A 34 -6.84 11.53 13.68
CA ALA A 34 -7.05 12.64 12.76
C ALA A 34 -7.47 12.14 11.36
N PRO A 35 -8.50 12.74 10.73
CA PRO A 35 -8.95 12.35 9.40
C PRO A 35 -7.99 12.81 8.29
N ILE A 36 -8.24 12.33 7.06
CA ILE A 36 -7.44 12.64 5.86
C ILE A 36 -7.27 14.16 5.70
N GLY A 37 -6.03 14.60 5.46
CA GLY A 37 -5.69 16.01 5.23
C GLY A 37 -5.48 16.83 6.50
N SER A 38 -5.72 16.26 7.68
CA SER A 38 -5.40 16.92 8.95
C SER A 38 -3.89 16.87 9.25
N ARG A 39 -3.37 17.94 9.85
CA ARG A 39 -1.99 17.96 10.35
C ARG A 39 -1.87 17.09 11.60
N VAL A 40 -0.90 16.18 11.60
CA VAL A 40 -0.59 15.29 12.72
C VAL A 40 0.86 15.51 13.14
N ASP A 41 1.07 15.82 14.42
CA ASP A 41 2.42 16.03 14.96
C ASP A 41 3.03 14.73 15.52
N HIS A 42 2.20 13.78 15.96
CA HIS A 42 2.64 12.49 16.53
C HIS A 42 1.74 11.34 16.08
N TYR A 43 2.37 10.26 15.59
CA TYR A 43 1.71 9.05 15.12
C TYR A 43 1.80 7.92 16.14
N LEU A 44 0.93 6.91 16.01
CA LEU A 44 0.97 5.68 16.81
C LEU A 44 2.32 4.94 16.62
N PRO A 45 2.83 4.29 17.68
CA PRO A 45 4.09 3.55 17.58
C PRO A 45 3.94 2.32 16.67
N ILE A 46 5.04 1.95 16.01
CA ILE A 46 5.13 0.68 15.29
C ILE A 46 4.96 -0.48 16.29
N PRO A 47 4.14 -1.51 15.99
CA PRO A 47 4.00 -2.69 16.83
C PRO A 47 5.36 -3.36 17.12
N LYS A 48 5.54 -3.88 18.34
CA LYS A 48 6.81 -4.48 18.77
C LYS A 48 7.23 -5.70 17.95
N GLU A 49 6.28 -6.36 17.30
CA GLU A 49 6.51 -7.52 16.45
C GLU A 49 7.13 -7.10 15.08
N ASP A 50 6.95 -5.84 14.67
CA ASP A 50 7.33 -5.30 13.35
C ASP A 50 8.59 -4.42 13.42
N VAL A 51 9.55 -4.81 14.26
CA VAL A 51 10.82 -4.10 14.40
C VAL A 51 11.57 -4.06 13.08
N THR A 52 11.79 -2.85 12.60
CA THR A 52 12.63 -2.55 11.44
C THR A 52 14.06 -3.04 11.67
N PRO A 53 14.58 -3.99 10.86
CA PRO A 53 15.98 -4.36 10.94
C PRO A 53 16.87 -3.15 10.65
N ALA A 54 17.92 -2.94 11.45
CA ALA A 54 18.79 -1.79 11.30
C ALA A 54 19.53 -1.81 9.95
N ILE A 55 19.73 -0.62 9.38
CA ILE A 55 20.62 -0.38 8.24
C ILE A 55 21.89 0.29 8.76
N ASP A 56 23.05 -0.17 8.26
CA ASP A 56 24.29 0.57 8.47
C ASP A 56 24.17 1.94 7.78
N PRO A 57 24.21 3.06 8.54
CA PRO A 57 24.03 4.40 7.96
C PRO A 57 25.08 4.76 6.91
N LYS A 58 26.26 4.12 6.94
CA LYS A 58 27.30 4.33 5.92
C LYS A 58 26.99 3.59 4.62
N LYS A 59 26.26 2.49 4.72
CA LYS A 59 25.88 1.64 3.59
C LYS A 59 24.61 2.13 2.91
N GLY A 60 23.62 2.58 3.69
CA GLY A 60 22.34 3.06 3.18
C GLY A 60 21.36 1.97 2.75
N TYR A 61 21.77 0.69 2.81
CA TYR A 61 20.92 -0.47 2.50
C TYR A 61 21.30 -1.70 3.32
N ARG A 62 20.43 -2.70 3.29
CA ARG A 62 20.72 -4.06 3.78
C ARG A 62 20.32 -5.10 2.73
N SER A 63 20.99 -6.26 2.79
CA SER A 63 20.68 -7.42 1.98
C SER A 63 20.29 -8.60 2.86
N GLN A 64 19.33 -9.40 2.43
CA GLN A 64 18.95 -10.65 3.08
C GLN A 64 19.06 -11.79 2.07
N LYS A 65 19.86 -12.81 2.39
CA LYS A 65 19.94 -14.02 1.58
C LYS A 65 18.65 -14.83 1.75
N LEU A 66 17.96 -15.08 0.63
CA LEU A 66 16.72 -15.86 0.59
C LEU A 66 16.94 -17.31 0.12
N GLY A 67 18.20 -17.69 -0.10
CA GLY A 67 18.61 -19.05 -0.44
C GLY A 67 18.98 -19.22 -1.91
N ARG A 68 19.86 -20.18 -2.20
CA ARG A 68 20.29 -20.57 -3.57
C ARG A 68 20.50 -19.38 -4.51
N GLY A 69 21.30 -18.40 -4.11
CA GLY A 69 21.67 -17.25 -4.96
C GLY A 69 20.63 -16.12 -5.05
N LEU A 70 19.46 -16.25 -4.43
CA LEU A 70 18.46 -15.17 -4.34
C LEU A 70 18.70 -14.31 -3.10
N TYR A 71 18.58 -12.99 -3.29
CA TYR A 71 18.71 -12.00 -2.24
C TYR A 71 17.60 -10.96 -2.36
N MET A 72 17.06 -10.53 -1.22
CA MET A 72 16.35 -9.26 -1.12
C MET A 72 17.37 -8.17 -0.79
N VAL A 73 17.16 -6.98 -1.34
CA VAL A 73 17.94 -5.79 -1.03
C VAL A 73 16.97 -4.62 -0.75
N THR A 74 17.19 -3.86 0.32
CA THR A 74 16.22 -2.87 0.82
C THR A 74 16.88 -1.72 1.60
N ASP A 75 16.26 -0.53 1.51
CA ASP A 75 16.51 0.63 2.38
C ASP A 75 15.52 0.73 3.55
N ASN A 76 14.77 -0.34 3.82
CA ASN A 76 13.62 -0.44 4.73
C ASN A 76 12.35 0.34 4.31
N GLY A 77 12.39 1.06 3.19
CA GLY A 77 11.20 1.61 2.53
C GLY A 77 10.79 0.74 1.34
N TYR A 78 11.74 0.48 0.45
CA TYR A 78 11.58 -0.28 -0.78
C TYR A 78 12.32 -1.62 -0.72
N GLN A 79 11.83 -2.60 -1.46
CA GLN A 79 12.43 -3.93 -1.56
C GLN A 79 12.59 -4.31 -3.04
N SER A 80 13.81 -4.67 -3.42
CA SER A 80 14.10 -5.31 -4.71
C SER A 80 14.65 -6.71 -4.45
N MET A 81 14.63 -7.57 -5.47
CA MET A 81 15.36 -8.83 -5.43
C MET A 81 16.46 -8.85 -6.48
N PHE A 82 17.52 -9.60 -6.22
CA PHE A 82 18.45 -10.02 -7.26
C PHE A 82 18.83 -11.48 -7.09
N LEU A 83 19.03 -12.16 -8.21
CA LEU A 83 19.29 -13.59 -8.31
C LEU A 83 20.59 -13.81 -9.07
N VAL A 84 21.58 -14.37 -8.38
CA VAL A 84 22.89 -14.70 -8.95
C VAL A 84 22.83 -16.12 -9.54
N TYR A 85 23.32 -16.25 -10.76
CA TYR A 85 23.56 -17.53 -11.42
C TYR A 85 24.95 -17.54 -12.06
N GLU A 86 25.31 -18.63 -12.74
CA GLU A 86 26.69 -18.95 -13.15
C GLU A 86 27.37 -17.88 -14.02
N THR A 87 26.59 -17.17 -14.84
CA THR A 87 27.11 -16.21 -15.82
C THR A 87 26.44 -14.84 -15.75
N GLY A 88 25.66 -14.56 -14.71
CA GLY A 88 24.95 -13.29 -14.62
C GLY A 88 24.12 -13.09 -13.36
N VAL A 89 23.41 -11.97 -13.36
CA VAL A 89 22.47 -11.57 -12.32
C VAL A 89 21.15 -11.14 -12.96
N VAL A 90 20.04 -11.65 -12.42
CA VAL A 90 18.69 -11.14 -12.69
C VAL A 90 18.34 -10.14 -11.59
N VAL A 91 17.94 -8.93 -11.94
CA VAL A 91 17.42 -7.93 -11.00
C VAL A 91 15.90 -7.84 -11.15
N ILE A 92 15.18 -7.73 -10.04
CA ILE A 92 13.73 -7.56 -10.01
C ILE A 92 13.45 -6.23 -9.32
N ASP A 93 12.95 -5.28 -10.11
CA ASP A 93 12.76 -3.86 -9.80
C ASP A 93 14.03 -3.07 -9.42
N ALA A 94 13.99 -1.76 -9.66
CA ALA A 94 15.05 -0.80 -9.36
C ALA A 94 14.49 0.59 -8.99
N PRO A 95 14.05 0.79 -7.73
CA PRO A 95 13.49 2.05 -7.26
C PRO A 95 14.46 3.22 -7.41
N PRO A 96 14.05 4.40 -7.90
CA PRO A 96 14.96 5.51 -8.22
C PRO A 96 15.67 6.12 -7.00
N GLY A 97 15.07 6.05 -5.81
CA GLY A 97 15.72 6.50 -4.57
C GLY A 97 16.84 5.59 -4.09
N TYR A 98 16.95 4.40 -4.69
CA TYR A 98 17.67 3.27 -4.13
C TYR A 98 18.49 2.48 -5.17
N SER A 99 18.26 2.68 -6.46
CA SER A 99 18.82 1.92 -7.59
C SER A 99 20.35 1.83 -7.58
N ALA A 100 21.03 2.90 -7.15
CA ALA A 100 22.48 2.92 -7.02
C ALA A 100 23.01 1.88 -6.00
N HIS A 101 22.24 1.57 -4.96
CA HIS A 101 22.59 0.59 -3.93
C HIS A 101 22.43 -0.86 -4.42
N ILE A 102 21.58 -1.11 -5.40
CA ILE A 102 21.38 -2.46 -5.96
C ILE A 102 22.68 -2.99 -6.56
N ARG A 103 23.39 -2.17 -7.34
CA ARG A 103 24.69 -2.56 -7.90
C ARG A 103 25.72 -2.84 -6.81
N GLN A 104 25.79 -1.98 -5.80
CA GLN A 104 26.70 -2.16 -4.66
C GLN A 104 26.43 -3.50 -3.97
N ALA A 105 25.16 -3.81 -3.70
CA ALA A 105 24.74 -5.07 -3.10
C ALA A 105 25.13 -6.30 -3.93
N ILE A 106 25.01 -6.20 -5.25
CA ILE A 106 25.42 -7.26 -6.17
C ILE A 106 26.94 -7.47 -6.10
N THR A 107 27.74 -6.40 -6.13
CA THR A 107 29.21 -6.50 -6.07
C THR A 107 29.75 -7.06 -4.76
N GLU A 108 28.97 -7.00 -3.67
CA GLU A 108 29.34 -7.64 -2.40
C GLU A 108 29.27 -9.16 -2.45
N VAL A 109 28.56 -9.73 -3.44
CA VAL A 109 28.33 -11.18 -3.53
C VAL A 109 28.82 -11.81 -4.82
N THR A 110 29.00 -11.03 -5.90
CA THR A 110 29.44 -11.55 -7.20
C THR A 110 30.01 -10.46 -8.11
N ASP A 111 30.91 -10.86 -9.01
CA ASP A 111 31.42 -10.02 -10.11
C ASP A 111 30.67 -10.23 -11.44
N GLN A 112 29.61 -11.07 -11.43
CA GLN A 112 28.84 -11.39 -12.63
C GLN A 112 28.03 -10.16 -13.12
N PRO A 113 27.86 -10.00 -14.45
CA PRO A 113 27.11 -8.87 -15.00
C PRO A 113 25.60 -9.00 -14.76
N ILE A 114 24.90 -7.87 -14.71
CA ILE A 114 23.43 -7.85 -14.80
C ILE A 114 23.04 -8.22 -16.23
N THR A 115 22.37 -9.35 -16.39
CA THR A 115 21.97 -9.88 -17.70
C THR A 115 20.49 -9.69 -17.97
N HIS A 116 19.67 -9.66 -16.91
CA HIS A 116 18.23 -9.51 -17.00
C HIS A 116 17.71 -8.53 -15.95
N VAL A 117 16.62 -7.84 -16.30
CA VAL A 117 15.80 -7.07 -15.38
C VAL A 117 14.35 -7.51 -15.56
N ILE A 118 13.66 -7.78 -14.47
CA ILE A 118 12.23 -8.07 -14.45
C ILE A 118 11.53 -6.86 -13.83
N TYR A 119 10.51 -6.36 -14.51
CA TYR A 119 9.61 -5.34 -13.95
C TYR A 119 8.41 -6.04 -13.33
N SER A 120 8.15 -5.75 -12.04
CA SER A 120 6.94 -6.22 -11.38
C SER A 120 5.69 -5.54 -11.94
N HIS A 121 5.76 -4.24 -12.24
CA HIS A 121 4.71 -3.43 -12.87
C HIS A 121 5.25 -2.07 -13.32
N ALA A 122 4.39 -1.17 -13.82
CA ALA A 122 4.82 0.06 -14.49
C ALA A 122 5.12 1.23 -13.54
N HIS A 123 4.80 1.13 -12.24
CA HIS A 123 4.96 2.25 -11.32
C HIS A 123 6.42 2.74 -11.21
N VAL A 124 6.54 4.07 -11.20
CA VAL A 124 7.83 4.77 -11.29
C VAL A 124 8.70 4.58 -10.06
N ASP A 125 8.09 4.39 -8.89
CA ASP A 125 8.82 4.15 -7.65
C ASP A 125 9.45 2.76 -7.60
N HIS A 126 9.02 1.81 -8.43
CA HIS A 126 9.65 0.48 -8.52
C HIS A 126 10.67 0.36 -9.63
N ILE A 127 10.41 0.93 -10.81
CA ILE A 127 11.28 0.73 -11.98
C ILE A 127 11.94 2.01 -12.50
N GLY A 128 11.69 3.16 -11.85
CA GLY A 128 12.18 4.47 -12.28
C GLY A 128 13.70 4.66 -12.26
N GLY A 129 14.43 3.79 -11.57
CA GLY A 129 15.90 3.74 -11.55
C GLY A 129 16.49 2.62 -12.40
N ALA A 130 15.70 1.94 -13.25
CA ALA A 130 16.20 0.84 -14.07
C ALA A 130 17.36 1.23 -14.99
N ASN A 131 17.39 2.45 -15.51
CA ASN A 131 18.49 2.94 -16.33
C ASN A 131 19.82 3.07 -15.55
N ASP A 132 19.77 3.24 -14.23
CA ASP A 132 20.97 3.31 -13.38
C ASP A 132 21.67 1.95 -13.27
N LEU A 133 20.94 0.85 -13.53
CA LEU A 133 21.47 -0.51 -13.65
C LEU A 133 22.32 -0.73 -14.89
N GLY A 134 22.40 0.25 -15.81
CA GLY A 134 23.29 0.32 -16.98
C GLY A 134 23.41 -0.94 -17.85
N GLY A 135 24.33 -0.91 -18.81
CA GLY A 135 24.45 -1.97 -19.80
C GLY A 135 23.19 -2.09 -20.67
N HIS A 136 22.97 -3.29 -21.21
CA HIS A 136 21.81 -3.61 -22.05
C HIS A 136 21.21 -4.96 -21.64
N PRO A 137 20.67 -5.09 -20.42
CA PRO A 137 20.06 -6.33 -19.98
C PRO A 137 18.80 -6.63 -20.79
N ILE A 138 18.42 -7.90 -20.84
CA ILE A 138 17.08 -8.29 -21.31
C ILE A 138 16.07 -7.85 -20.26
N ILE A 139 15.14 -6.97 -20.65
CA ILE A 139 14.08 -6.48 -19.78
C ILE A 139 12.82 -7.28 -20.07
N ILE A 140 12.30 -7.94 -19.03
CA ILE A 140 11.12 -8.81 -19.09
C ILE A 140 9.99 -8.14 -18.32
N ALA A 141 8.82 -8.01 -18.94
CA ALA A 141 7.62 -7.50 -18.27
C ALA A 141 6.34 -8.06 -18.91
N GLN A 142 5.20 -7.80 -18.28
CA GLN A 142 3.89 -8.13 -18.84
C GLN A 142 3.48 -7.09 -19.92
N GLU A 143 2.62 -7.48 -20.87
CA GLU A 143 2.20 -6.63 -22.02
C GLU A 143 1.50 -5.31 -21.62
N GLU A 144 0.70 -5.29 -20.55
CA GLU A 144 0.10 -4.08 -19.98
C GLU A 144 1.17 -3.14 -19.40
N THR A 145 2.23 -3.68 -18.78
CA THR A 145 3.36 -2.88 -18.32
C THR A 145 4.04 -2.19 -19.50
N LEU A 146 4.26 -2.89 -20.62
CA LEU A 146 4.75 -2.26 -21.87
C LEU A 146 3.78 -1.15 -22.33
N ARG A 147 2.49 -1.44 -22.42
CA ARG A 147 1.46 -0.46 -22.87
C ARG A 147 1.46 0.80 -22.00
N LEU A 148 1.58 0.66 -20.68
CA LEU A 148 1.62 1.78 -19.74
C LEU A 148 2.92 2.59 -19.87
N LEU A 149 4.06 1.94 -20.12
CA LEU A 149 5.34 2.60 -20.35
C LEU A 149 5.37 3.37 -21.68
N GLU A 150 4.84 2.80 -22.76
CA GLU A 150 4.69 3.48 -24.06
C GLU A 150 3.84 4.74 -23.94
N ARG A 151 2.76 4.68 -23.15
CA ARG A 151 1.94 5.85 -22.83
C ARG A 151 2.73 6.90 -22.03
N ALA A 152 3.52 6.46 -21.05
CA ALA A 152 4.25 7.36 -20.15
C ALA A 152 5.39 8.10 -20.84
N LYS A 153 6.03 7.51 -21.86
CA LYS A 153 7.17 8.10 -22.61
C LYS A 153 8.32 8.57 -21.71
N ASP A 154 8.54 7.86 -20.60
CA ASP A 154 9.60 8.16 -19.65
C ASP A 154 10.89 7.45 -20.06
N THR A 155 11.88 8.21 -20.54
CA THR A 155 13.14 7.67 -21.04
C THR A 155 14.02 7.04 -19.96
N ARG A 156 13.71 7.24 -18.66
CA ARG A 156 14.44 6.60 -17.55
C ARG A 156 13.97 5.17 -17.28
N ARG A 157 12.83 4.76 -17.85
CA ARG A 157 12.27 3.41 -17.77
C ARG A 157 12.32 2.79 -19.17
N PRO A 158 13.44 2.15 -19.55
CA PRO A 158 13.55 1.53 -20.86
C PRO A 158 12.41 0.53 -21.10
N LEU A 159 11.92 0.47 -22.33
CA LEU A 159 10.83 -0.44 -22.67
C LEU A 159 11.28 -1.91 -22.53
N PRO A 160 10.38 -2.81 -22.08
CA PRO A 160 10.64 -4.24 -22.06
C PRO A 160 11.07 -4.76 -23.43
N THR A 161 12.15 -5.53 -23.46
CA THR A 161 12.64 -6.21 -24.68
C THR A 161 11.94 -7.55 -24.92
N VAL A 162 11.37 -8.12 -23.86
CA VAL A 162 10.58 -9.36 -23.87
C VAL A 162 9.30 -9.09 -23.10
N THR A 163 8.16 -9.40 -23.72
CA THR A 163 6.86 -9.35 -23.05
C THR A 163 6.21 -10.71 -22.97
N PHE A 164 5.27 -10.85 -22.03
CA PHE A 164 4.40 -12.01 -21.94
C PHE A 164 2.98 -11.58 -21.56
N LYS A 165 2.02 -12.42 -21.93
CA LYS A 165 0.60 -12.20 -21.64
C LYS A 165 0.21 -12.72 -20.26
N ASP A 166 0.26 -14.06 -20.10
CA ASP A 166 -0.25 -14.76 -18.92
C ASP A 166 0.88 -15.38 -18.07
N HIS A 167 1.82 -16.10 -18.72
CA HIS A 167 2.92 -16.78 -18.04
C HIS A 167 4.25 -16.64 -18.78
N TYR A 168 5.35 -16.59 -18.02
CA TYR A 168 6.70 -16.66 -18.55
C TYR A 168 7.61 -17.39 -17.57
N THR A 169 8.41 -18.34 -18.04
CA THR A 169 9.41 -19.03 -17.21
C THR A 169 10.80 -18.59 -17.64
N LEU A 170 11.47 -17.82 -16.78
CA LEU A 170 12.87 -17.48 -16.98
C LEU A 170 13.74 -18.62 -16.46
N LYS A 171 14.51 -19.26 -17.36
CA LYS A 171 15.52 -20.26 -17.00
C LYS A 171 16.90 -19.71 -17.32
N VAL A 172 17.71 -19.46 -16.30
CA VAL A 172 19.07 -18.91 -16.43
C VAL A 172 20.06 -19.78 -15.65
N GLY A 173 20.95 -20.46 -16.37
CA GLY A 173 21.86 -21.43 -15.76
C GLY A 173 21.09 -22.49 -14.95
N SER A 174 21.42 -22.63 -13.66
CA SER A 174 20.70 -23.53 -12.74
C SER A 174 19.44 -22.93 -12.09
N GLN A 175 19.11 -21.67 -12.37
CA GLN A 175 18.01 -20.97 -11.71
C GLN A 175 16.74 -20.90 -12.55
N VAL A 176 15.59 -20.84 -11.87
CA VAL A 176 14.26 -20.69 -12.48
C VAL A 176 13.48 -19.61 -11.73
N LEU A 177 12.85 -18.71 -12.48
CA LEU A 177 11.79 -17.82 -12.00
C LEU A 177 10.52 -18.02 -12.84
N GLU A 178 9.38 -18.15 -12.17
CA GLU A 178 8.06 -18.26 -12.78
C GLU A 178 7.34 -16.92 -12.64
N LEU A 179 7.03 -16.30 -13.77
CA LEU A 179 6.31 -15.04 -13.85
C LEU A 179 4.87 -15.34 -14.27
N SER A 180 3.89 -14.79 -13.56
CA SER A 180 2.49 -14.97 -13.93
C SER A 180 1.66 -13.70 -13.72
N TYR A 181 0.68 -13.55 -14.60
CA TYR A 181 -0.33 -12.51 -14.54
C TYR A 181 -1.70 -13.19 -14.63
N PRO A 182 -2.53 -13.18 -13.58
CA PRO A 182 -3.79 -13.91 -13.55
C PRO A 182 -4.90 -13.29 -14.42
N GLY A 183 -4.56 -12.39 -15.34
CA GLY A 183 -5.48 -11.72 -16.28
C GLY A 183 -6.10 -10.42 -15.75
N SER A 184 -6.08 -10.21 -14.44
CA SER A 184 -6.43 -8.95 -13.79
C SER A 184 -5.45 -8.65 -12.65
N SER A 185 -5.15 -7.37 -12.43
CA SER A 185 -4.50 -6.93 -11.20
C SER A 185 -5.25 -5.72 -10.63
N PRO A 186 -5.82 -5.86 -9.43
CA PRO A 186 -6.49 -4.79 -8.70
C PRO A 186 -5.61 -3.57 -8.45
N HIS A 187 -4.30 -3.76 -8.24
CA HIS A 187 -3.35 -2.68 -7.97
C HIS A 187 -3.05 -1.85 -9.24
N GLU A 188 -2.51 -2.49 -10.28
CA GLU A 188 -2.24 -1.89 -11.59
C GLU A 188 -2.22 -2.98 -12.68
N PRO A 189 -2.84 -2.78 -13.85
CA PRO A 189 -2.70 -3.69 -14.98
C PRO A 189 -1.22 -3.98 -15.30
N GLY A 190 -0.87 -5.26 -15.37
CA GLY A 190 0.51 -5.71 -15.58
C GLY A 190 1.33 -5.94 -14.31
N ASN A 191 0.73 -5.81 -13.12
CA ASN A 191 1.35 -6.23 -11.87
C ASN A 191 1.35 -7.76 -11.71
N ILE A 192 2.55 -8.32 -11.73
CA ILE A 192 2.79 -9.76 -11.84
C ILE A 192 3.21 -10.41 -10.52
N PHE A 193 3.00 -11.73 -10.47
CA PHE A 193 3.57 -12.62 -9.47
C PHE A 193 4.92 -13.13 -10.00
N ILE A 194 5.92 -13.13 -9.13
CA ILE A 194 7.28 -13.57 -9.43
C ILE A 194 7.66 -14.63 -8.41
N TYR A 195 7.60 -15.90 -8.82
CA TYR A 195 7.83 -17.04 -7.94
C TYR A 195 9.17 -17.72 -8.23
N ALA A 196 9.95 -17.95 -7.19
CA ALA A 196 11.22 -18.65 -7.23
C ALA A 196 11.03 -20.03 -6.56
N PRO A 197 10.69 -21.09 -7.33
CA PRO A 197 10.19 -22.35 -6.77
C PRO A 197 11.22 -23.08 -5.92
N GLU A 198 12.49 -23.06 -6.35
CA GLU A 198 13.58 -23.63 -5.57
C GLU A 198 13.65 -22.94 -4.21
N GLN A 199 13.70 -21.62 -4.18
CA GLN A 199 13.79 -20.78 -2.97
C GLN A 199 12.50 -20.76 -2.13
N LYS A 200 11.36 -21.15 -2.71
CA LYS A 200 10.01 -20.94 -2.15
C LYS A 200 9.77 -19.47 -1.78
N VAL A 201 10.19 -18.56 -2.66
CA VAL A 201 10.05 -17.12 -2.49
C VAL A 201 9.05 -16.60 -3.51
N LEU A 202 8.04 -15.88 -3.03
CA LEU A 202 7.11 -15.14 -3.88
C LEU A 202 7.41 -13.64 -3.75
N MET A 203 7.56 -12.94 -4.86
CA MET A 203 7.48 -11.49 -4.90
C MET A 203 6.20 -11.08 -5.60
N VAL A 204 5.38 -10.29 -4.90
CA VAL A 204 4.15 -9.69 -5.41
C VAL A 204 4.09 -8.28 -4.84
N VAL A 205 4.36 -7.31 -5.71
CA VAL A 205 4.62 -5.94 -5.30
C VAL A 205 3.31 -5.19 -5.14
N ASP A 206 3.20 -4.40 -4.07
CA ASP A 206 2.07 -3.51 -3.76
C ASP A 206 0.72 -4.22 -3.56
N VAL A 207 0.75 -5.45 -3.03
CA VAL A 207 -0.46 -6.20 -2.66
C VAL A 207 -0.45 -6.61 -1.18
N ILE A 208 0.69 -7.05 -0.64
CA ILE A 208 0.82 -7.44 0.77
C ILE A 208 1.86 -6.55 1.45
N PHE A 209 1.51 -6.04 2.63
CA PHE A 209 2.35 -5.13 3.43
C PHE A 209 2.64 -5.77 4.80
N PRO A 210 3.67 -6.64 4.91
CA PRO A 210 3.90 -7.43 6.12
C PRO A 210 4.04 -6.59 7.40
N GLY A 211 3.05 -6.68 8.30
CA GLY A 211 3.02 -5.92 9.57
C GLY A 211 2.51 -4.47 9.47
N TRP A 212 2.19 -4.00 8.28
CA TRP A 212 1.78 -2.62 8.03
C TRP A 212 0.37 -2.54 7.46
N MET A 213 -0.28 -1.41 7.65
CA MET A 213 -1.47 -1.08 6.87
C MET A 213 -1.15 -1.13 5.38
N PRO A 214 -2.09 -1.63 4.54
CA PRO A 214 -1.98 -1.42 3.11
C PRO A 214 -1.79 0.07 2.81
N TRP A 215 -0.95 0.37 1.82
CA TRP A 215 -0.85 1.74 1.33
C TRP A 215 -2.24 2.27 0.97
N ARG A 216 -2.46 3.58 1.13
CA ARG A 216 -3.73 4.30 0.88
C ARG A 216 -4.72 3.56 -0.03
N ARG A 217 -5.93 3.30 0.47
CA ARG A 217 -7.05 2.74 -0.31
C ARG A 217 -6.68 1.39 -0.97
N PHE A 218 -6.26 0.42 -0.17
CA PHE A 218 -5.85 -0.92 -0.60
C PHE A 218 -4.80 -0.90 -1.71
N ALA A 219 -3.70 -0.20 -1.45
CA ALA A 219 -2.65 0.06 -2.44
C ALA A 219 -3.20 0.69 -3.72
N LEU A 220 -4.06 1.71 -3.60
CA LEU A 220 -4.70 2.40 -4.73
C LEU A 220 -5.52 1.48 -5.65
N ALA A 221 -5.99 0.34 -5.14
CA ALA A 221 -6.70 -0.64 -5.94
C ALA A 221 -7.89 -0.03 -6.70
N LYS A 222 -8.04 -0.45 -7.97
CA LYS A 222 -9.15 -0.06 -8.84
C LYS A 222 -10.34 -1.00 -8.74
N ASP A 223 -10.10 -2.20 -8.24
CA ASP A 223 -11.10 -3.25 -8.02
C ASP A 223 -10.90 -3.80 -6.60
N ILE A 224 -11.64 -3.26 -5.63
CA ILE A 224 -11.52 -3.67 -4.22
C ILE A 224 -11.96 -5.13 -4.02
N PRO A 225 -13.11 -5.60 -4.57
CA PRO A 225 -13.46 -7.01 -4.53
C PRO A 225 -12.36 -7.92 -5.09
N GLY A 226 -11.80 -7.59 -6.26
CA GLY A 226 -10.68 -8.32 -6.85
C GLY A 226 -9.42 -8.29 -5.96
N TYR A 227 -9.16 -7.20 -5.25
CA TYR A 227 -8.03 -7.11 -4.30
C TYR A 227 -8.17 -8.13 -3.16
N PHE A 228 -9.39 -8.35 -2.65
CA PHE A 228 -9.66 -9.39 -1.64
C PHE A 228 -9.40 -10.79 -2.21
N GLU A 229 -9.86 -11.05 -3.43
CA GLU A 229 -9.65 -12.33 -4.12
C GLU A 229 -8.16 -12.58 -4.36
N GLN A 230 -7.41 -11.57 -4.78
CA GLN A 230 -5.97 -11.67 -5.01
C GLN A 230 -5.19 -11.95 -3.72
N VAL A 231 -5.51 -11.24 -2.61
CA VAL A 231 -4.90 -11.48 -1.29
C VAL A 231 -5.21 -12.90 -0.80
N ALA A 232 -6.46 -13.36 -0.95
CA ALA A 232 -6.84 -14.72 -0.58
C ALA A 232 -6.13 -15.78 -1.45
N TYR A 233 -5.98 -15.53 -2.75
CA TYR A 233 -5.27 -16.41 -3.67
C TYR A 233 -3.79 -16.54 -3.30
N ILE A 234 -3.13 -15.44 -2.92
CA ILE A 234 -1.74 -15.46 -2.47
C ILE A 234 -1.55 -16.47 -1.34
N ASP A 235 -2.46 -16.56 -0.36
CA ASP A 235 -2.35 -17.51 0.77
C ASP A 235 -2.42 -19.00 0.35
N THR A 236 -2.80 -19.29 -0.89
CA THR A 236 -2.85 -20.67 -1.44
C THR A 236 -1.56 -21.08 -2.14
N LEU A 237 -0.68 -20.13 -2.44
CA LEU A 237 0.56 -20.37 -3.19
C LEU A 237 1.63 -21.03 -2.30
N PRO A 238 2.52 -21.87 -2.86
CA PRO A 238 3.44 -22.69 -2.08
C PRO A 238 4.73 -21.96 -1.64
N PHE A 239 4.61 -20.71 -1.16
CA PHE A 239 5.76 -19.92 -0.72
C PHE A 239 6.05 -20.07 0.78
N GLU A 240 7.30 -19.83 1.18
CA GLU A 240 7.70 -19.71 2.58
C GLU A 240 8.04 -18.26 2.94
N THR A 241 8.53 -17.48 1.98
CA THR A 241 8.86 -16.06 2.14
C THR A 241 8.21 -15.21 1.06
N LEU A 242 7.66 -14.06 1.45
CA LEU A 242 7.05 -13.07 0.57
C LEU A 242 7.88 -11.77 0.56
N VAL A 243 8.16 -11.23 -0.62
CA VAL A 243 8.73 -9.89 -0.81
C VAL A 243 7.64 -8.98 -1.38
N GLY A 244 7.28 -7.93 -0.64
CA GLY A 244 6.13 -7.07 -0.94
C GLY A 244 6.46 -5.82 -1.76
N GLY A 245 7.75 -5.56 -1.99
CA GLY A 245 8.24 -4.37 -2.71
C GLY A 245 8.30 -3.09 -1.88
N HIS A 246 7.51 -3.02 -0.80
CA HIS A 246 7.56 -1.97 0.22
C HIS A 246 7.73 -2.53 1.62
N VAL A 247 7.87 -1.63 2.59
CA VAL A 247 8.01 -1.85 4.02
C VAL A 247 9.33 -2.51 4.43
N ASN A 248 9.47 -2.69 5.73
CA ASN A 248 10.74 -2.92 6.39
C ASN A 248 11.18 -4.39 6.47
N ARG A 249 10.33 -5.36 6.14
CA ARG A 249 10.67 -6.80 6.22
C ARG A 249 9.94 -7.65 5.19
N VAL A 250 10.45 -8.87 5.00
CA VAL A 250 9.75 -9.93 4.26
C VAL A 250 8.52 -10.42 5.03
N GLY A 251 7.57 -10.98 4.31
CA GLY A 251 6.34 -11.56 4.83
C GLY A 251 6.29 -13.07 4.78
N THR A 252 5.21 -13.60 5.34
CA THR A 252 4.83 -15.01 5.37
C THR A 252 3.33 -15.16 5.12
N HIS A 253 2.82 -16.39 5.04
CA HIS A 253 1.37 -16.66 5.08
C HIS A 253 0.66 -15.99 6.28
N SER A 254 1.33 -15.83 7.42
CA SER A 254 0.74 -15.15 8.59
C SER A 254 0.43 -13.68 8.30
N ASP A 255 1.27 -13.01 7.53
CA ASP A 255 1.08 -11.61 7.14
C ASP A 255 -0.09 -11.48 6.16
N VAL A 256 -0.18 -12.38 5.18
CA VAL A 256 -1.29 -12.44 4.22
C VAL A 256 -2.62 -12.63 4.95
N ARG A 257 -2.69 -13.59 5.88
CA ARG A 257 -3.89 -13.85 6.69
C ARG A 257 -4.26 -12.68 7.59
N THR A 258 -3.26 -12.00 8.17
CA THR A 258 -3.50 -10.82 9.01
C THR A 258 -4.10 -9.69 8.20
N GLN A 259 -3.57 -9.43 6.99
CA GLN A 259 -4.14 -8.42 6.10
C GLN A 259 -5.55 -8.80 5.66
N LEU A 260 -5.80 -10.07 5.32
CA LEU A 260 -7.13 -10.55 4.95
C LEU A 260 -8.13 -10.46 6.10
N GLU A 261 -7.72 -10.75 7.33
CA GLU A 261 -8.53 -10.57 8.54
C GLU A 261 -8.94 -9.10 8.72
N PHE A 262 -7.97 -8.18 8.62
CA PHE A 262 -8.22 -6.73 8.69
C PHE A 262 -9.20 -6.27 7.62
N MET A 263 -8.97 -6.70 6.37
CA MET A 263 -9.81 -6.37 5.23
C MET A 263 -11.26 -6.83 5.44
N ASN A 264 -11.47 -8.05 5.95
CA ASN A 264 -12.81 -8.57 6.23
C ASN A 264 -13.52 -7.86 7.40
N ASP A 265 -12.80 -7.55 8.48
CA ASP A 265 -13.35 -6.77 9.60
C ASP A 265 -13.77 -5.37 9.13
N LEU A 266 -12.92 -4.72 8.33
CA LEU A 266 -13.19 -3.38 7.79
C LEU A 266 -14.37 -3.39 6.82
N LYS A 267 -14.50 -4.42 5.96
CA LYS A 267 -15.68 -4.62 5.10
C LYS A 267 -16.95 -4.78 5.94
N ALA A 268 -16.92 -5.58 7.00
CA ALA A 268 -18.06 -5.77 7.89
C ALA A 268 -18.47 -4.47 8.61
N ALA A 269 -17.48 -3.73 9.13
CA ALA A 269 -17.70 -2.44 9.78
C ALA A 269 -18.30 -1.39 8.83
N ALA A 270 -17.74 -1.26 7.62
CA ALA A 270 -18.26 -0.34 6.61
C ALA A 270 -19.69 -0.71 6.17
N ALA A 271 -19.99 -2.00 5.97
CA ALA A 271 -21.33 -2.47 5.63
C ALA A 271 -22.35 -2.15 6.74
N ALA A 272 -21.99 -2.36 8.01
CA ALA A 272 -22.84 -2.02 9.15
C ALA A 272 -23.06 -0.51 9.28
N ALA A 273 -22.01 0.29 9.05
CA ALA A 273 -22.07 1.74 9.03
C ALA A 273 -22.98 2.28 7.91
N LEU A 274 -22.85 1.77 6.69
CA LEU A 274 -23.71 2.12 5.54
C LEU A 274 -25.19 1.88 5.86
N LYS A 275 -25.51 0.73 6.47
CA LYS A 275 -26.89 0.35 6.82
C LYS A 275 -27.50 1.22 7.92
N SER A 276 -26.69 1.72 8.84
CA SER A 276 -27.14 2.40 10.06
C SER A 276 -27.04 3.93 10.01
N THR A 277 -26.53 4.50 8.92
CA THR A 277 -26.31 5.95 8.80
C THR A 277 -27.40 6.59 7.93
N PRO A 278 -28.19 7.54 8.46
CA PRO A 278 -29.10 8.34 7.65
C PRO A 278 -28.35 9.44 6.88
N PRO A 279 -28.72 9.73 5.62
CA PRO A 279 -28.19 10.89 4.92
C PRO A 279 -28.56 12.20 5.61
N GLY A 280 -27.57 13.08 5.82
CA GLY A 280 -27.76 14.37 6.49
C GLY A 280 -27.99 14.28 8.00
N GLU A 281 -27.58 13.17 8.63
CA GLU A 281 -27.54 13.03 10.09
C GLU A 281 -26.74 14.19 10.71
N GLU A 282 -27.36 14.88 11.69
CA GLU A 282 -26.80 16.04 12.38
C GLU A 282 -26.38 17.22 11.47
N MET A 283 -26.85 17.28 10.21
CA MET A 283 -26.66 18.46 9.37
C MET A 283 -27.64 19.58 9.70
N GLU A 284 -27.14 20.81 9.66
CA GLU A 284 -27.93 22.03 9.76
C GLU A 284 -28.99 22.09 8.65
N ALA A 285 -30.18 22.62 9.00
CA ALA A 285 -31.32 22.61 8.08
C ALA A 285 -31.07 23.39 6.79
N GLU A 286 -30.24 24.45 6.88
CA GLU A 286 -29.89 25.35 5.78
C GLU A 286 -29.04 24.64 4.70
N ASP A 287 -28.17 23.71 5.11
CA ASP A 287 -27.28 23.00 4.19
C ASP A 287 -27.95 21.81 3.49
N ARG A 288 -29.11 21.35 3.97
CA ARG A 288 -29.82 20.18 3.40
C ARG A 288 -30.33 20.41 1.97
N GLY A 289 -30.41 21.67 1.53
CA GLY A 289 -30.69 22.02 0.14
C GLY A 289 -29.55 21.64 -0.81
N ASN A 290 -28.30 21.60 -0.32
CA ASN A 290 -27.14 21.19 -1.09
C ASN A 290 -27.00 19.66 -1.07
N ARG A 291 -27.51 19.01 -2.11
CA ARG A 291 -27.48 17.54 -2.24
C ARG A 291 -26.08 16.95 -2.17
N TRP A 292 -25.06 17.64 -2.69
CA TRP A 292 -23.68 17.17 -2.61
C TRP A 292 -23.16 17.19 -1.17
N ALA A 293 -23.46 18.24 -0.41
CA ALA A 293 -23.10 18.31 1.01
C ALA A 293 -23.81 17.22 1.84
N VAL A 294 -25.06 16.89 1.51
CA VAL A 294 -25.78 15.79 2.18
C VAL A 294 -25.09 14.44 1.96
N TYR A 295 -24.61 14.17 0.74
CA TYR A 295 -23.89 12.93 0.44
C TYR A 295 -22.48 12.92 1.02
N ASP A 296 -21.79 14.05 1.01
CA ASP A 296 -20.47 14.20 1.64
C ASP A 296 -20.55 13.94 3.15
N ASN A 297 -21.49 14.58 3.84
CA ASN A 297 -21.78 14.30 5.24
C ASN A 297 -22.14 12.83 5.48
N TYR A 298 -22.98 12.23 4.65
CA TYR A 298 -23.34 10.82 4.79
C TYR A 298 -22.10 9.92 4.72
N ILE A 299 -21.23 10.13 3.72
CA ILE A 299 -19.98 9.39 3.55
C ILE A 299 -19.09 9.56 4.78
N ASP A 300 -18.87 10.79 5.23
CA ASP A 300 -18.10 11.09 6.43
C ASP A 300 -18.62 10.33 7.66
N ARG A 301 -19.94 10.30 7.87
CA ARG A 301 -20.56 9.60 9.01
C ARG A 301 -20.39 8.09 8.93
N VAL A 302 -20.46 7.52 7.73
CA VAL A 302 -20.19 6.10 7.51
C VAL A 302 -18.72 5.79 7.82
N VAL A 303 -17.79 6.60 7.33
CA VAL A 303 -16.35 6.42 7.58
C VAL A 303 -16.04 6.54 9.07
N VAL A 304 -16.59 7.55 9.78
CA VAL A 304 -16.43 7.69 11.23
C VAL A 304 -16.85 6.42 11.98
N LYS A 305 -18.02 5.86 11.66
CA LYS A 305 -18.52 4.62 12.29
C LYS A 305 -17.61 3.42 11.96
N CYS A 306 -17.14 3.32 10.72
CA CYS A 306 -16.18 2.28 10.31
C CYS A 306 -14.87 2.36 11.10
N VAL A 307 -14.27 3.55 11.21
CA VAL A 307 -13.01 3.75 11.95
C VAL A 307 -13.20 3.41 13.42
N ASN A 308 -14.27 3.88 14.05
CA ASN A 308 -14.57 3.57 15.45
C ASN A 308 -14.69 2.07 15.71
N GLU A 309 -15.37 1.35 14.83
CA GLU A 309 -15.61 -0.10 14.99
C GLU A 309 -14.30 -0.90 14.91
N VAL A 310 -13.42 -0.57 13.96
CA VAL A 310 -12.20 -1.36 13.75
C VAL A 310 -11.02 -0.94 14.63
N THR A 311 -11.03 0.28 15.17
CA THR A 311 -9.92 0.85 15.97
C THR A 311 -9.53 -0.01 17.18
N PRO A 312 -10.47 -0.48 18.02
CA PRO A 312 -10.13 -1.25 19.22
C PRO A 312 -9.29 -2.50 18.94
N LYS A 313 -9.53 -3.16 17.81
CA LYS A 313 -8.85 -4.40 17.43
C LYS A 313 -7.52 -4.15 16.71
N TRP A 314 -7.44 -3.11 15.88
CA TRP A 314 -6.39 -3.00 14.87
C TRP A 314 -5.32 -1.94 15.14
N GLN A 315 -5.61 -0.92 15.96
CA GLN A 315 -4.68 0.20 16.18
C GLN A 315 -3.29 -0.18 16.72
N SER A 316 -3.17 -1.35 17.36
CA SER A 316 -1.91 -1.87 17.90
C SER A 316 -1.35 -3.06 17.13
N ARG A 317 -2.06 -3.55 16.10
CA ARG A 317 -1.69 -4.74 15.33
C ARG A 317 -0.98 -4.43 14.01
N LEU A 318 -1.21 -3.24 13.45
CA LEU A 318 -0.63 -2.84 12.16
C LEU A 318 0.05 -1.49 12.30
N ALA A 319 1.30 -1.42 11.84
CA ALA A 319 2.01 -0.15 11.73
C ALA A 319 1.31 0.79 10.72
N GLY A 320 1.29 2.09 11.02
CA GLY A 320 0.62 3.09 10.18
C GLY A 320 -0.90 3.05 10.22
N TYR A 321 -1.51 2.40 11.23
CA TYR A 321 -2.97 2.34 11.40
C TYR A 321 -3.62 3.71 11.34
N ASP A 322 -3.18 4.63 12.19
CA ASP A 322 -3.65 6.01 12.28
C ASP A 322 -3.34 6.85 11.04
N VAL A 323 -2.42 6.41 10.19
CA VAL A 323 -2.07 7.10 8.94
C VAL A 323 -3.07 6.78 7.83
N PHE A 324 -3.48 5.52 7.70
CA PHE A 324 -4.25 5.07 6.53
C PHE A 324 -5.65 4.54 6.84
N ILE A 325 -6.06 4.39 8.10
CA ILE A 325 -7.37 3.79 8.40
C ILE A 325 -8.54 4.54 7.76
N TRP A 326 -8.48 5.88 7.76
CA TRP A 326 -9.51 6.70 7.12
C TRP A 326 -9.59 6.45 5.60
N ASP A 327 -8.45 6.34 4.91
CA ASP A 327 -8.39 5.98 3.50
C ASP A 327 -9.00 4.60 3.23
N GLN A 328 -8.75 3.63 4.10
CA GLN A 328 -9.28 2.26 3.94
C GLN A 328 -10.80 2.22 4.14
N CYS A 329 -11.32 2.85 5.21
CA CYS A 329 -12.76 2.91 5.46
C CYS A 329 -13.49 3.69 4.36
N TYR A 330 -12.92 4.81 3.90
CA TYR A 330 -13.46 5.58 2.77
C TYR A 330 -13.53 4.74 1.50
N ALA A 331 -12.43 4.09 1.12
CA ALA A 331 -12.41 3.29 -0.11
C ALA A 331 -13.39 2.09 -0.03
N MET A 332 -13.50 1.46 1.14
CA MET A 332 -14.42 0.34 1.34
C MET A 332 -15.89 0.76 1.26
N GLU A 333 -16.29 1.87 1.89
CA GLU A 333 -17.68 2.30 1.78
C GLU A 333 -18.05 2.68 0.34
N GLN A 334 -17.14 3.30 -0.42
CA GLN A 334 -17.37 3.61 -1.82
C GLN A 334 -17.60 2.34 -2.63
N SER A 335 -16.74 1.33 -2.47
CA SER A 335 -16.89 0.05 -3.16
C SER A 335 -18.22 -0.62 -2.81
N LEU A 336 -18.54 -0.76 -1.52
CA LEU A 336 -19.79 -1.40 -1.08
C LEU A 336 -21.07 -0.65 -1.50
N ARG A 337 -20.98 0.65 -1.77
CA ARG A 337 -22.12 1.49 -2.12
C ARG A 337 -22.35 1.59 -3.63
N ILE A 338 -21.29 1.45 -4.43
CA ILE A 338 -21.31 1.71 -5.88
C ILE A 338 -21.16 0.44 -6.72
N ASP A 339 -20.36 -0.52 -6.25
CA ASP A 339 -20.10 -1.80 -6.96
C ASP A 339 -21.20 -2.84 -6.70
#